data_AF-A0A2T3G607-F1
#
_entry.id   AF-A0A2T3G607-F1
#
_cell.length_a   1.000
_cell.length_b   1.000
_cell.length_c   1.000
_cell.angle_alpha   90.00
_cell.angle_beta   90.00
_cell.angle_gamma   90.00
#
_symmetry.space_group_name_H-M   'P 1'
#
loop_
_entity.id
_entity.type
_entity.pdbx_description
1 polymer ?
#
loop_
_entity_poly.entity_id
_entity_poly.type
_entity_poly.pdbx_seq_one_letter_code
_entity_poly.pdbx_strand_id
1 'polypeptide(L)'
;MTFCYWESEELYFSLPSNNLLINKKELSFKDLDGQTMLLYKNIGFWKERVLKHMPHTHFIIENNRHDFLKLLDHSDFVCFTTDLAIEEGILKNRVIKEISNPEALVPFYICCLEKNNKKYQYLFK
;
A
#
# COMPACT_ATOMS: atom_id res chain seq x y z
N MET A 1 16.39 18.84 -15.90
CA MET A 1 15.71 18.55 -14.61
C MET A 1 16.58 17.57 -13.87
N THR A 2 16.63 17.64 -12.54
CA THR A 2 17.37 16.69 -11.71
C THR A 2 16.40 15.90 -10.84
N PHE A 3 16.64 14.60 -10.73
CA PHE A 3 15.93 13.68 -9.84
C PHE A 3 16.90 13.23 -8.75
N CYS A 4 16.54 13.45 -7.50
CA CYS A 4 17.32 13.02 -6.35
C CYS A 4 16.47 12.06 -5.52
N TYR A 5 17.04 10.94 -5.11
CA TYR A 5 16.37 10.00 -4.22
C TYR A 5 15.99 10.73 -2.93
N TRP A 6 14.81 10.41 -2.40
CA TRP A 6 14.31 10.99 -1.17
C TRP A 6 13.98 9.93 -0.14
N GLU A 7 13.12 8.97 -0.48
CA GLU A 7 12.69 7.91 0.43
C GLU A 7 12.08 6.76 -0.39
N SER A 8 11.61 5.71 0.27
CA SER A 8 10.77 4.67 -0.31
C SER A 8 9.50 4.47 0.52
N GLU A 9 8.45 3.99 -0.12
CA GLU A 9 7.24 3.49 0.57
C GLU A 9 7.00 2.06 0.16
N GLU A 10 6.64 1.24 1.13
CA GLU A 10 6.41 -0.18 0.95
C GLU A 10 4.94 -0.53 1.19
N LEU A 11 4.39 -1.39 0.34
CA LEU A 11 3.02 -1.85 0.38
C LEU A 11 2.93 -3.20 1.11
N TYR A 12 1.92 -3.31 1.97
CA TYR A 12 1.66 -4.48 2.80
C TYR A 12 0.23 -4.96 2.62
N PHE A 13 0.00 -6.25 2.85
CA PHE A 13 -1.33 -6.77 3.10
C PHE A 13 -1.72 -6.51 4.55
N SER A 14 -2.95 -6.04 4.76
CA SER A 14 -3.58 -5.94 6.07
C SER A 14 -4.64 -7.02 6.20
N LEU A 15 -4.30 -8.10 6.89
CA LEU A 15 -5.15 -9.27 7.08
C LEU A 15 -5.99 -9.15 8.36
N PRO A 16 -7.27 -9.60 8.37
CA PRO A 16 -7.98 -9.77 9.64
C PRO A 16 -7.32 -10.91 10.44
N SER A 17 -7.37 -10.84 11.77
CA SER A 17 -6.64 -11.75 12.68
C SER A 17 -7.00 -13.25 12.53
N ASN A 18 -8.12 -13.57 11.90
CA ASN A 18 -8.58 -14.94 11.63
C ASN A 18 -8.18 -15.47 10.23
N ASN A 19 -7.45 -14.69 9.43
CA ASN A 19 -7.09 -15.07 8.07
C ASN A 19 -6.08 -16.24 8.06
N LEU A 20 -6.36 -17.28 7.26
CA LEU A 20 -5.53 -18.49 7.15
C LEU A 20 -4.10 -18.20 6.65
N LEU A 21 -3.90 -17.10 5.92
CA LEU A 21 -2.61 -16.72 5.34
C LEU A 21 -1.67 -16.02 6.35
N ILE A 22 -2.13 -15.73 7.58
CA ILE A 22 -1.29 -15.11 8.63
C ILE A 22 -0.04 -15.96 8.93
N ASN A 23 -0.16 -17.29 8.89
CA ASN A 23 0.96 -18.18 9.20
C ASN A 23 1.89 -18.41 8.02
N LYS A 24 1.53 -17.92 6.82
CA LYS A 24 2.41 -18.02 5.67
C LYS A 24 3.60 -17.07 5.86
N LYS A 25 4.80 -17.59 5.59
CA LYS A 25 6.06 -16.87 5.81
C LYS A 25 6.16 -15.65 4.90
N GLU A 26 5.82 -15.81 3.64
CA GLU A 26 5.88 -14.78 2.61
C GLU A 26 4.58 -14.77 1.80
N LEU A 27 4.07 -13.59 1.46
CA LEU A 27 2.89 -13.43 0.61
C LEU A 27 3.24 -12.61 -0.62
N SER A 28 2.66 -12.99 -1.75
CA SER A 28 2.76 -12.29 -3.02
C SER A 28 1.39 -11.82 -3.48
N PHE A 29 1.33 -10.89 -4.43
CA PHE A 29 0.09 -10.49 -5.09
C PHE A 29 -0.70 -11.69 -5.62
N LYS A 30 -0.01 -12.69 -6.17
CA LYS A 30 -0.63 -13.91 -6.72
C LYS A 30 -1.36 -14.75 -5.67
N ASP A 31 -0.95 -14.70 -4.41
CA ASP A 31 -1.56 -15.52 -3.35
C ASP A 31 -2.98 -15.07 -2.98
N LEU A 32 -3.28 -13.80 -3.23
CA LEU A 32 -4.57 -13.17 -2.96
C LEU A 32 -5.32 -12.79 -4.25
N ASP A 33 -4.70 -13.00 -5.42
CA ASP A 33 -5.33 -12.74 -6.71
C ASP A 33 -6.55 -13.65 -6.90
N GLY A 34 -7.66 -13.09 -7.37
CA GLY A 34 -8.94 -13.80 -7.49
C GLY A 34 -9.82 -13.77 -6.24
N GLN A 35 -9.33 -13.26 -5.10
CA GLN A 35 -10.15 -13.09 -3.90
C GLN A 35 -10.98 -11.80 -3.95
N THR A 36 -11.90 -11.63 -3.00
CA THR A 36 -12.56 -10.33 -2.77
C THR A 36 -11.77 -9.53 -1.74
N MET A 37 -11.44 -8.28 -2.07
CA MET A 37 -10.63 -7.39 -1.24
C MET A 37 -11.25 -6.00 -1.15
N LEU A 38 -11.05 -5.32 -0.02
CA LEU A 38 -11.47 -3.94 0.16
C LEU A 38 -10.32 -3.00 -0.26
N LEU A 39 -10.63 -2.00 -1.08
CA LEU A 39 -9.67 -1.04 -1.59
C LEU A 39 -10.14 0.39 -1.35
N TYR A 40 -9.34 1.19 -0.63
CA TYR A 40 -9.64 2.60 -0.51
C TYR A 40 -9.33 3.33 -1.82
N LYS A 41 -10.26 4.15 -2.30
CA LYS A 41 -10.18 4.77 -3.63
C LYS A 41 -9.02 5.76 -3.76
N ASN A 42 -8.74 6.51 -2.70
CA ASN A 42 -7.86 7.69 -2.75
C ASN A 42 -6.44 7.34 -2.25
N ILE A 43 -5.83 6.32 -2.83
CA ILE A 43 -4.47 5.84 -2.50
C ILE A 43 -3.44 6.16 -3.60
N GLY A 44 -3.77 7.06 -4.52
CA GLY A 44 -2.86 7.48 -5.61
C GLY A 44 -2.48 6.33 -6.54
N PHE A 45 -1.19 6.26 -6.90
CA PHE A 45 -0.67 5.31 -7.89
C PHE A 45 -0.77 3.84 -7.44
N TRP A 46 -0.90 3.58 -6.14
CA TRP A 46 -1.04 2.22 -5.61
C TRP A 46 -2.26 1.50 -6.19
N LYS A 47 -3.35 2.24 -6.45
CA LYS A 47 -4.58 1.68 -7.03
C LYS A 47 -4.31 1.01 -8.37
N GLU A 48 -3.70 1.72 -9.31
CA GLU A 48 -3.41 1.17 -10.64
C GLU A 48 -2.43 0.00 -10.55
N ARG A 49 -1.49 0.08 -9.61
CA ARG A 49 -0.49 -0.97 -9.40
C ARG A 49 -1.14 -2.27 -8.91
N VAL A 50 -2.00 -2.24 -7.90
CA VAL A 50 -2.65 -3.46 -7.39
C VAL A 50 -3.62 -4.05 -8.42
N LEU A 51 -4.34 -3.20 -9.17
CA LEU A 51 -5.21 -3.66 -10.27
C LEU A 51 -4.42 -4.36 -11.37
N LYS A 52 -3.21 -3.89 -11.67
CA LYS A 52 -2.34 -4.51 -12.67
C LYS A 52 -1.80 -5.87 -12.23
N HIS A 53 -1.43 -6.03 -10.96
CA HIS A 53 -0.80 -7.26 -10.45
C HIS A 53 -1.80 -8.28 -9.93
N MET A 54 -3.04 -7.88 -9.66
CA MET A 54 -4.12 -8.74 -9.17
C MET A 54 -5.38 -8.57 -10.05
N PRO A 55 -5.28 -8.91 -11.36
CA PRO A 55 -6.35 -8.62 -12.32
C PRO A 55 -7.61 -9.47 -12.13
N HIS A 56 -7.52 -10.56 -11.37
CA HIS A 56 -8.67 -11.44 -11.10
C HIS A 56 -9.36 -11.10 -9.78
N THR A 57 -8.75 -10.27 -8.94
CA THR A 57 -9.33 -9.83 -7.66
C THR A 57 -10.57 -8.98 -7.87
N HIS A 58 -11.61 -9.31 -7.10
CA HIS A 58 -12.80 -8.47 -7.01
C HIS A 58 -12.58 -7.40 -5.93
N PHE A 59 -12.27 -6.18 -6.36
CA PHE A 59 -12.10 -5.05 -5.45
C PHE A 59 -13.42 -4.36 -5.14
N ILE A 60 -13.81 -4.36 -3.86
CA ILE A 60 -14.83 -3.46 -3.32
C ILE A 60 -14.13 -2.12 -3.07
N ILE A 61 -14.46 -1.11 -3.88
CA ILE A 61 -13.76 0.19 -3.84
C ILE A 61 -14.58 1.21 -3.06
N GLU A 62 -14.05 1.66 -1.93
CA GLU A 62 -14.69 2.65 -1.05
C GLU A 62 -13.99 4.00 -1.14
N ASN A 63 -14.77 5.07 -1.25
CA ASN A 63 -14.25 6.45 -1.30
C ASN A 63 -14.36 7.19 0.04
N ASN A 64 -15.24 6.74 0.93
CA ASN A 64 -15.42 7.30 2.26
C ASN A 64 -14.53 6.54 3.25
N ARG A 65 -13.61 7.25 3.91
CA ARG A 65 -12.69 6.63 4.88
C ARG A 65 -13.43 6.03 6.08
N HIS A 66 -14.51 6.66 6.54
CA HIS A 66 -15.29 6.16 7.67
C HIS A 66 -15.97 4.83 7.34
N ASP A 67 -16.60 4.76 6.16
CA ASP A 67 -17.29 3.55 5.72
C ASP A 67 -16.29 2.43 5.39
N PHE A 68 -15.15 2.78 4.79
CA PHE A 68 -14.03 1.85 4.59
C PHE A 68 -13.57 1.22 5.91
N LEU A 69 -13.31 2.03 6.94
CA LEU A 69 -12.86 1.52 8.24
C LEU A 69 -13.94 0.66 8.91
N LYS A 70 -15.21 1.07 8.86
CA LYS A 70 -16.32 0.27 9.38
C LYS A 70 -16.44 -1.08 8.68
N LEU A 71 -16.31 -1.12 7.35
CA LEU A 71 -16.33 -2.37 6.60
C LEU A 71 -15.16 -3.26 7.03
N LEU A 72 -13.96 -2.71 7.22
CA LEU A 72 -12.82 -3.49 7.74
C LEU A 72 -13.04 -4.04 9.15
N ASP A 73 -13.69 -3.29 10.03
CA ASP A 73 -13.97 -3.72 11.41
C ASP A 73 -15.05 -4.81 11.50
N HIS A 74 -15.93 -4.89 10.50
CA HIS A 74 -17.09 -5.78 10.49
C HIS A 74 -17.06 -6.86 9.39
N SER A 75 -15.91 -7.06 8.74
CA SER A 75 -15.73 -8.09 7.72
C SER A 75 -14.36 -8.74 7.79
N ASP A 76 -14.23 -9.87 7.09
CA ASP A 76 -12.96 -10.57 6.92
C ASP A 76 -12.22 -10.14 5.64
N PHE A 77 -12.55 -8.98 5.05
CA PHE A 77 -11.88 -8.51 3.84
C PHE A 77 -10.42 -8.18 4.11
N VAL A 78 -9.53 -8.62 3.23
CA VAL A 78 -8.15 -8.12 3.17
C VAL A 78 -8.15 -6.75 2.49
N CYS A 79 -7.27 -5.86 2.95
CA CYS A 79 -6.97 -4.60 2.28
C CYS A 79 -5.46 -4.36 2.21
N PHE A 80 -5.06 -3.21 1.67
CA PHE A 80 -3.67 -2.78 1.63
C PHE A 80 -3.40 -1.65 2.63
N THR A 81 -2.15 -1.57 3.08
CA THR A 81 -1.60 -0.44 3.83
C THR A 81 -0.16 -0.20 3.40
N THR A 82 0.43 0.92 3.78
CA THR A 82 1.86 1.20 3.59
C THR A 82 2.55 1.43 4.92
N ASP A 83 3.87 1.37 4.95
CA ASP A 83 4.71 1.74 6.10
C ASP A 83 4.34 3.13 6.64
N LEU A 84 4.17 4.12 5.75
CA LEU A 84 3.73 5.47 6.13
C LEU A 84 2.35 5.47 6.82
N ALA A 85 1.39 4.71 6.30
CA ALA A 85 0.04 4.63 6.89
C ALA A 85 0.01 3.81 8.19
N ILE A 86 0.95 2.87 8.37
CA ILE A 86 1.12 2.09 9.61
C ILE A 86 1.60 3.00 10.73
N GLU A 87 2.54 3.90 10.45
CA GLU A 87 3.04 4.88 11.44
C GLU A 87 1.93 5.78 11.97
N GLU A 88 0.92 6.09 11.15
CA GLU A 88 -0.27 6.85 11.56
C GLU A 88 -1.23 6.03 12.48
N GLY A 89 -1.06 4.71 12.57
CA GLY A 89 -1.81 3.85 13.50
C GLY A 89 -3.30 3.70 13.18
N ILE A 90 -3.70 3.87 11.91
CA ILE A 90 -5.10 3.94 11.49
C ILE A 90 -5.81 2.57 11.58
N LEU A 91 -5.13 1.48 11.20
CA LEU A 91 -5.71 0.14 11.14
C LEU A 91 -5.47 -0.62 12.45
N LYS A 92 -6.53 -0.99 13.16
CA LYS A 92 -6.47 -1.72 14.44
C LYS A 92 -6.89 -3.18 14.27
N ASN A 93 -6.34 -4.08 15.10
CA ASN A 93 -6.71 -5.51 15.15
C ASN A 93 -6.45 -6.30 13.84
N ARG A 94 -5.45 -5.86 13.07
CA ARG A 94 -5.06 -6.49 11.80
C ARG A 94 -3.63 -6.97 11.85
N VAL A 95 -3.35 -8.04 11.12
CA VAL A 95 -2.00 -8.57 10.95
C VAL A 95 -1.44 -8.01 9.65
N ILE A 96 -0.36 -7.25 9.77
CA ILE A 96 0.35 -6.70 8.62
C ILE A 96 1.32 -7.76 8.07
N LYS A 97 1.29 -7.95 6.76
CA LYS A 97 2.17 -8.89 6.05
C LYS A 97 2.85 -8.21 4.89
N GLU A 98 4.17 -8.33 4.86
CA GLU A 98 5.00 -7.96 3.72
C GLU A 98 4.56 -8.66 2.44
N ILE A 99 4.67 -7.93 1.34
CA ILE A 99 4.43 -8.46 0.01
C ILE A 99 5.80 -8.69 -0.63
N SER A 100 6.15 -9.94 -0.95
CA SER A 100 7.47 -10.31 -1.47
C SER A 100 7.74 -9.84 -2.90
N ASN A 101 6.73 -9.29 -3.57
CA ASN A 101 6.85 -8.72 -4.90
C ASN A 101 7.69 -7.44 -4.87
N PRO A 102 8.71 -7.28 -5.74
CA PRO A 102 9.47 -6.03 -5.84
C PRO A 102 8.60 -4.81 -6.12
N GLU A 103 7.45 -5.00 -6.77
CA GLU A 103 6.51 -3.93 -7.07
C GLU A 103 5.77 -3.40 -5.83
N ALA A 104 5.90 -4.05 -4.68
CA ALA A 104 5.42 -3.54 -3.40
C ALA A 104 6.31 -2.43 -2.83
N LEU A 105 7.54 -2.25 -3.31
CA LEU A 105 8.44 -1.18 -2.89
C LEU A 105 8.51 -0.08 -3.96
N VAL A 106 8.34 1.18 -3.56
CA VAL A 106 8.42 2.34 -4.47
C VAL A 106 9.41 3.36 -3.95
N PRO A 107 10.46 3.69 -4.72
CA PRO A 107 11.29 4.86 -4.43
C PRO A 107 10.57 6.16 -4.82
N PHE A 108 10.58 7.12 -3.91
CA PHE A 108 10.22 8.50 -4.14
C PHE A 108 11.44 9.36 -4.44
N TYR A 109 11.25 10.28 -5.38
CA TYR A 109 12.27 11.21 -5.82
C TYR A 109 11.78 12.65 -5.71
N ILE A 110 12.67 13.54 -5.33
CA ILE A 110 12.45 14.99 -5.49
C ILE A 110 12.90 15.37 -6.89
N CYS A 111 11.99 16.00 -7.64
CA CYS A 111 12.28 16.58 -8.94
C CYS A 111 12.40 18.10 -8.84
N CYS A 112 13.51 18.66 -9.33
CA CYS A 112 13.68 20.11 -9.42
C CYS A 112 14.40 20.52 -10.72
N LEU A 113 14.28 21.81 -11.07
CA LEU A 113 15.10 22.38 -12.13
C LEU A 113 16.58 22.35 -11.72
N GLU A 114 17.48 22.03 -12.64
CA GLU A 114 18.93 21.92 -12.36
C GLU A 114 19.50 23.19 -11.72
N LYS A 115 19.06 24.37 -12.19
CA LYS A 115 19.47 25.67 -11.61
C LYS A 115 19.11 25.83 -10.12
N ASN A 116 18.11 25.08 -9.65
CA ASN A 116 17.64 25.10 -8.27
C ASN A 116 18.20 23.93 -7.43
N ASN A 117 19.00 23.04 -8.01
CA ASN A 117 19.52 21.85 -7.33
C ASN A 117 20.23 22.21 -6.01
N LYS A 118 21.17 23.17 -6.06
CA LYS A 118 21.88 23.66 -4.86
C LYS A 118 20.94 24.23 -3.80
N LYS A 119 19.83 24.86 -4.20
CA LYS A 119 18.86 25.46 -3.26
C LYS A 119 18.11 24.40 -2.46
N TYR A 120 17.79 23.25 -3.09
CA TYR A 120 16.99 22.19 -2.49
C TYR A 120 17.81 21.00 -1.98
N GLN A 121 19.15 21.12 -2.00
CA GLN A 121 20.04 20.05 -1.63
C GLN A 121 19.81 19.51 -0.21
N TYR A 122 19.36 20.37 0.71
CA TYR A 122 19.04 20.00 2.10
C TYR A 122 17.82 19.08 2.24
N LEU A 123 17.00 18.93 1.19
CA LEU A 123 15.83 18.04 1.17
C LEU A 123 16.19 16.64 0.66
N PHE A 124 17.36 16.45 0.04
CA PHE A 124 17.79 15.15 -0.44
C PHE A 124 18.31 14.34 0.76
N LYS A 125 17.88 13.08 0.88
CA LYS A 125 18.39 12.16 1.90
C LYS A 125 19.65 11.46 1.41
#